data_AF-A0A7W5CAC7-F1
#
_entry.id   AF-A0A7W5CAC7-F1
#
_cell.length_a   1.000
_cell.length_b   1.000
_cell.length_c   1.000
_cell.angle_alpha   90.00
_cell.angle_beta   90.00
_cell.angle_gamma   90.00
#
_symmetry.space_group_name_H-M   'P 1'
#
loop_
_entity.id
_entity.type
_entity.pdbx_description
1 polymer ?
#
loop_
_entity_poly.entity_id
_entity_poly.type
_entity_poly.pdbx_seq_one_letter_code
_entity_poly.pdbx_strand_id
1 'polypeptide(L)'
;MRNLGLKGAKLFLAAVLFSGVLAGCANKDDANNEVSDGGASGTKEVTLKVLHNWNGSSGAEMDMTPVEKVIKEKTGVTVEWEYTTGSETEKVNAIFATQDLPDIYTGPAWGGELDGIIKAAKEDQLVDFSDKLDKYPNLAKSIAKENVPPALYEKGIDAYDGKKYLLLQNQPATDKDGTDWLYGFYVRKDIAEAVGVDPQSVKTKDEFYQFLKKIKDANLQANGQPVIPLGGFSNGWAVGIANTMFYGGAGYVDNGDGTIENSFFSKGYDDYTLYYRKLLSEGLLDAEAFTQTDPIAKEKIVQGRVAILAAHYPAILDATKEYVKANPGSDFIPVGPLERAGAEPDRPVDLGIQGNNVTAITKACKDVDAALRLLDYLASDEGFMLVRYGVQGVHWDMENGKPTAKKEWFDKFAADTSGKLTARKNEGLEIGFSSMSGMDRINSVAGGDIWLDQERIAAMDNARKILRPNGIKVITAYNPGDVIIKSDKWEMLKPSMDKTNDAWKEAVYAKSDEAALKILNELREQMRKTGYDEAMKFTNENLKGKEVVTMQLPN
;
A
#
# COMPACT_ATOMS: atom_id res chain seq x y z
N MET A 1 7.95 64.48 0.66
CA MET A 1 8.56 65.69 1.25
C MET A 1 9.24 65.32 2.56
N ARG A 2 10.58 65.39 2.56
CA ARG A 2 11.50 65.89 3.61
C ARG A 2 11.16 65.66 5.10
N ASN A 3 12.07 65.34 6.02
CA ASN A 3 13.47 64.88 6.03
C ASN A 3 13.88 64.75 7.53
N LEU A 4 15.09 64.19 7.76
CA LEU A 4 15.92 64.16 8.99
C LEU A 4 15.75 62.90 9.85
N GLY A 5 16.78 62.08 10.16
CA GLY A 5 18.20 62.09 9.80
C GLY A 5 19.11 61.78 11.00
N LEU A 6 19.96 60.73 10.83
CA LEU A 6 21.27 60.47 11.50
C LEU A 6 21.26 60.10 13.02
N LYS A 7 22.10 59.24 13.62
CA LYS A 7 23.40 58.61 13.25
C LYS A 7 23.81 57.56 14.32
N GLY A 8 24.57 56.53 13.91
CA GLY A 8 25.59 55.75 14.67
C GLY A 8 25.12 54.79 15.78
N ALA A 9 25.23 53.46 15.69
CA ALA A 9 26.39 52.54 15.56
C ALA A 9 27.09 52.18 16.91
N LYS A 10 26.97 50.92 17.35
CA LYS A 10 28.06 49.90 17.37
C LYS A 10 27.70 48.60 18.12
N LEU A 11 27.98 47.49 17.44
CA LEU A 11 28.50 46.18 17.88
C LEU A 11 27.91 45.47 19.12
N PHE A 12 27.44 44.23 18.93
CA PHE A 12 28.10 43.02 19.45
C PHE A 12 27.59 41.77 18.69
N LEU A 13 28.46 41.17 17.88
CA LEU A 13 28.25 39.88 17.21
C LEU A 13 29.33 38.94 17.77
N ALA A 14 28.93 37.91 18.51
CA ALA A 14 29.84 36.87 19.00
C ALA A 14 29.79 35.68 18.04
N ALA A 15 30.75 35.61 17.13
CA ALA A 15 31.04 34.43 16.33
C ALA A 15 32.05 33.56 17.10
N VAL A 16 31.72 32.28 17.32
CA VAL A 16 32.66 31.27 17.79
C VAL A 16 33.26 30.61 16.56
N LEU A 17 34.53 30.94 16.29
CA LEU A 17 35.34 30.43 15.20
C LEU A 17 36.16 29.22 15.67
N PHE A 18 36.16 28.21 14.81
CA PHE A 18 37.09 27.08 14.74
C PHE A 18 38.56 27.50 14.92
N SER A 19 39.26 26.83 15.84
CA SER A 19 40.71 26.93 15.98
C SER A 19 41.38 25.73 15.32
N GLY A 20 41.85 25.91 14.09
CA GLY A 20 42.85 25.05 13.47
C GLY A 20 44.24 25.39 13.98
N VAL A 21 45.01 24.39 14.39
CA VAL A 21 46.42 24.54 14.77
C VAL A 21 47.28 24.23 13.55
N LEU A 22 47.86 25.27 12.95
CA LEU A 22 49.03 25.20 12.09
C LEU A 22 50.24 25.61 12.93
N ALA A 23 51.17 24.68 13.15
CA ALA A 23 52.51 24.99 13.62
C ALA A 23 53.49 24.50 12.55
N GLY A 24 54.14 25.44 11.87
CA GLY A 24 55.26 25.18 10.99
C GLY A 24 56.58 25.33 11.76
N CYS A 25 57.56 24.50 11.41
CA CYS A 25 58.98 24.79 11.53
C CYS A 25 59.71 24.14 10.36
N ALA A 26 60.53 24.93 9.67
CA ALA A 26 61.37 24.54 8.55
C ALA A 26 62.66 23.84 9.02
N ASN A 27 63.14 22.83 8.29
CA ASN A 27 64.24 22.90 7.30
C ASN A 27 65.03 21.57 7.16
N LYS A 28 65.41 21.27 5.91
CA LYS A 28 66.46 20.35 5.37
C LYS A 28 66.20 18.84 5.14
N ASP A 29 66.22 18.55 3.83
CA ASP A 29 66.55 17.35 3.04
C ASP A 29 67.15 16.12 3.76
N ASP A 30 66.53 14.95 3.58
CA ASP A 30 67.07 13.84 2.78
C ASP A 30 66.05 12.69 2.60
N ALA A 31 66.15 11.98 1.49
CA ALA A 31 65.21 10.96 1.02
C ALA A 31 65.35 9.59 1.74
N ASN A 32 64.22 9.00 2.17
CA ASN A 32 63.90 7.57 1.97
C ASN A 32 62.48 7.19 2.42
N ASN A 33 61.92 6.19 1.72
CA ASN A 33 60.60 5.55 1.90
C ASN A 33 60.25 5.16 3.34
N GLU A 34 59.03 5.47 3.79
CA GLU A 34 57.97 4.49 4.10
C GLU A 34 56.63 5.17 4.48
N VAL A 35 55.56 4.58 3.95
CA VAL A 35 54.15 4.50 4.39
C VAL A 35 53.62 5.60 5.34
N SER A 36 52.60 6.33 4.87
CA SER A 36 51.60 6.95 5.75
C SER A 36 50.18 6.63 5.28
N ASP A 37 49.43 6.11 6.24
CA ASP A 37 48.01 5.82 6.28
C ASP A 37 47.20 7.12 6.50
N GLY A 38 45.92 7.08 6.14
CA GLY A 38 44.89 7.90 6.77
C GLY A 38 44.50 9.21 6.09
N GLY A 39 44.01 9.16 4.84
CA GLY A 39 43.25 10.24 4.21
C GLY A 39 41.88 9.74 3.76
N ALA A 40 40.80 10.39 4.21
CA ALA A 40 39.40 10.05 4.00
C ALA A 40 39.12 9.40 2.62
N SER A 41 38.67 8.14 2.65
CA SER A 41 38.17 7.44 1.46
C SER A 41 36.91 8.15 0.99
N GLY A 42 37.07 9.13 0.10
CA GLY A 42 35.97 9.75 -0.62
C GLY A 42 35.27 8.66 -1.41
N THR A 43 34.05 8.31 -1.01
CA THR A 43 33.21 7.38 -1.74
C THR A 43 33.06 7.94 -3.16
N LYS A 44 33.47 7.17 -4.18
CA LYS A 44 33.39 7.60 -5.57
C LYS A 44 31.96 8.04 -5.89
N GLU A 45 31.80 9.27 -6.40
CA GLU A 45 30.48 9.75 -6.82
C GLU A 45 29.98 8.93 -8.03
N VAL A 46 28.76 8.43 -7.94
CA VAL A 46 28.11 7.60 -8.97
C VAL A 46 26.71 8.13 -9.22
N THR A 47 26.28 8.14 -10.48
CA THR A 47 24.87 8.39 -10.85
C THR A 47 24.23 7.07 -11.25
N LEU A 48 23.07 6.76 -10.65
CA LEU A 48 22.29 5.58 -10.97
C LEU A 48 20.94 5.99 -11.55
N LYS A 49 20.56 5.37 -12.67
CA LYS A 49 19.23 5.47 -13.27
C LYS A 49 18.28 4.52 -12.56
N VAL A 50 17.20 5.06 -12.01
CA VAL A 50 16.21 4.28 -11.27
C VAL A 50 14.84 4.45 -11.92
N LEU A 51 14.26 3.34 -12.38
CA LEU A 51 12.87 3.32 -12.79
C LEU A 51 11.98 3.06 -11.57
N HIS A 52 11.20 4.05 -11.18
CA HIS A 52 10.08 3.89 -10.26
C HIS A 52 8.83 3.55 -11.08
N ASN A 53 8.59 2.25 -11.25
CA ASN A 53 7.49 1.72 -12.07
C ASN A 53 6.18 1.73 -11.29
N TRP A 54 5.60 2.91 -11.11
CA TRP A 54 4.33 3.09 -10.40
C TRP A 54 3.53 4.23 -11.03
N ASN A 55 2.33 3.94 -11.53
CA ASN A 55 1.52 4.92 -12.22
C ASN A 55 1.06 6.02 -11.25
N GLY A 56 1.24 7.28 -11.67
CA GLY A 56 0.95 8.45 -10.85
C GLY A 56 2.13 8.95 -10.00
N SER A 57 3.27 8.24 -9.99
CA SER A 57 4.51 8.75 -9.41
C SER A 57 5.07 9.91 -10.22
N SER A 58 5.77 10.82 -9.53
CA SER A 58 6.50 11.91 -10.18
C SER A 58 7.63 12.42 -9.27
N GLY A 59 8.59 13.12 -9.87
CA GLY A 59 9.70 13.73 -9.15
C GLY A 59 9.41 15.11 -8.58
N ALA A 60 10.44 15.69 -7.96
CA ALA A 60 10.49 17.07 -7.52
C ALA A 60 10.55 18.05 -8.71
N GLU A 61 10.19 19.31 -8.46
CA GLU A 61 10.32 20.41 -9.44
C GLU A 61 11.66 21.15 -9.29
N MET A 62 12.69 20.46 -8.80
CA MET A 62 14.03 21.00 -8.57
C MET A 62 15.12 19.94 -8.80
N ASP A 63 16.33 20.40 -9.12
CA ASP A 63 17.43 19.52 -9.53
C ASP A 63 17.96 18.60 -8.40
N MET A 64 17.96 19.08 -7.15
CA MET A 64 18.45 18.31 -6.00
C MET A 64 17.75 18.71 -4.71
N THR A 65 16.94 17.81 -4.19
CA THR A 65 16.20 17.98 -2.94
C THR A 65 17.10 17.85 -1.70
N PRO A 66 16.67 18.34 -0.52
CA PRO A 66 17.38 18.13 0.75
C PRO A 66 17.63 16.66 1.09
N VAL A 67 16.65 15.78 0.89
CA VAL A 67 16.83 14.32 1.12
C VAL A 67 17.87 13.74 0.17
N GLU A 68 17.84 14.10 -1.12
CA GLU A 68 18.84 13.63 -2.09
C GLU A 68 20.26 14.07 -1.75
N LYS A 69 20.43 15.29 -1.20
CA LYS A 69 21.74 15.75 -0.72
C LYS A 69 22.29 14.86 0.39
N VAL A 70 21.46 14.52 1.38
CA VAL A 70 21.88 13.63 2.48
C VAL A 70 22.19 12.22 1.94
N ILE A 71 21.36 11.69 1.04
CA ILE A 71 21.62 10.40 0.40
C ILE A 71 22.95 10.44 -0.35
N LYS A 72 23.21 11.50 -1.13
CA LYS A 72 24.48 11.67 -1.86
C LYS A 72 25.66 11.74 -0.90
N GLU A 73 25.58 12.50 0.19
CA GLU A 73 26.64 12.61 1.20
C GLU A 73 26.93 11.26 1.88
N LYS A 74 25.90 10.46 2.15
CA LYS A 74 26.03 9.18 2.87
C LYS A 74 26.48 8.03 1.99
N THR A 75 26.14 8.06 0.70
CA THR A 75 26.31 6.92 -0.20
C THR A 75 27.25 7.20 -1.37
N GLY A 76 27.53 8.47 -1.67
CA GLY A 76 28.17 8.92 -2.91
C GLY A 76 27.26 8.78 -4.14
N VAL A 77 25.97 8.44 -3.97
CA VAL A 77 25.07 8.15 -5.10
C VAL A 77 24.14 9.32 -5.35
N THR A 78 24.04 9.71 -6.63
CA THR A 78 22.97 10.56 -7.16
C THR A 78 22.00 9.69 -7.94
N VAL A 79 20.69 9.89 -7.77
CA VAL A 79 19.67 9.13 -8.50
C VAL A 79 19.10 9.98 -9.63
N GLU A 80 19.04 9.40 -10.82
CA GLU A 80 18.29 9.91 -11.97
C GLU A 80 17.00 9.09 -12.09
N TRP A 81 15.85 9.73 -11.85
CA TRP A 81 14.56 9.04 -11.83
C TRP A 81 13.93 8.94 -13.21
N GLU A 82 13.39 7.77 -13.51
CA GLU A 82 12.37 7.56 -14.53
C GLU A 82 11.07 7.11 -13.85
N TYR A 83 9.93 7.65 -14.29
CA TYR A 83 8.62 7.31 -13.74
C TYR A 83 7.73 6.74 -14.83
N THR A 84 6.98 5.69 -14.49
CA THR A 84 6.01 5.10 -15.41
C THR A 84 4.75 5.94 -15.50
N THR A 85 4.31 6.15 -16.73
CA THR A 85 2.96 6.64 -17.05
C THR A 85 2.18 5.54 -17.75
N GLY A 86 0.99 5.20 -17.25
CA GLY A 86 0.18 4.11 -17.82
C GLY A 86 0.47 2.76 -17.15
N SER A 87 0.39 1.66 -17.91
CA SER A 87 0.48 0.31 -17.34
C SER A 87 1.89 -0.05 -16.89
N GLU A 88 2.03 -0.38 -15.61
CA GLU A 88 3.26 -0.87 -15.01
C GLU A 88 3.69 -2.23 -15.60
N THR A 89 2.72 -3.12 -15.86
CA THR A 89 2.93 -4.42 -16.53
C THR A 89 3.50 -4.24 -17.93
N GLU A 90 2.91 -3.36 -18.75
CA GLU A 90 3.40 -3.11 -20.12
C GLU A 90 4.81 -2.52 -20.09
N LYS A 91 5.06 -1.57 -19.18
CA LYS A 91 6.37 -0.93 -19.04
C LYS A 91 7.47 -1.94 -18.67
N VAL A 92 7.24 -2.79 -17.65
CA VAL A 92 8.27 -3.76 -17.23
C VAL A 92 8.56 -4.77 -18.35
N ASN A 93 7.53 -5.26 -19.05
CA ASN A 93 7.72 -6.17 -20.17
C ASN A 93 8.48 -5.50 -21.32
N ALA A 94 8.21 -4.22 -21.60
CA ALA A 94 8.86 -3.48 -22.67
C ALA A 94 10.35 -3.25 -22.39
N ILE A 95 10.76 -2.83 -21.19
CA ILE A 95 12.18 -2.56 -20.89
C ILE A 95 13.03 -3.83 -20.97
N PHE A 96 12.51 -4.98 -20.52
CA PHE A 96 13.22 -6.26 -20.62
C PHE A 96 13.20 -6.83 -22.03
N ALA A 97 12.14 -6.61 -22.82
CA ALA A 97 12.14 -7.03 -24.23
C ALA A 97 13.11 -6.21 -25.10
N THR A 98 13.21 -4.90 -24.82
CA THR A 98 14.03 -3.96 -25.61
C THR A 98 15.47 -3.85 -25.11
N GLN A 99 15.78 -4.38 -23.93
CA GLN A 99 17.04 -4.20 -23.21
C GLN A 99 17.37 -2.73 -22.87
N ASP A 100 16.37 -1.84 -22.90
CA ASP A 100 16.48 -0.46 -22.42
C ASP A 100 16.29 -0.43 -20.90
N LEU A 101 17.29 -0.97 -20.19
CA LEU A 101 17.22 -1.25 -18.76
C LEU A 101 17.75 -0.08 -17.91
N PRO A 102 17.08 0.30 -16.81
CA PRO A 102 17.63 1.18 -15.80
C PRO A 102 18.73 0.46 -14.99
N ASP A 103 19.51 1.17 -14.18
CA ASP A 103 20.43 0.51 -13.25
C ASP A 103 19.65 -0.24 -12.15
N ILE A 104 18.59 0.39 -11.64
CA ILE A 104 17.68 -0.19 -10.64
C ILE A 104 16.24 -0.07 -11.13
N TYR A 105 15.49 -1.16 -11.00
CA TYR A 105 14.05 -1.20 -11.14
C TYR A 105 13.41 -1.27 -9.75
N THR A 106 12.32 -0.54 -9.52
CA THR A 106 11.42 -0.79 -8.38
C THR A 106 9.97 -0.56 -8.77
N GLY A 107 9.08 -1.51 -8.45
CA GLY A 107 7.67 -1.48 -8.87
C GLY A 107 6.84 -2.52 -8.10
N PRO A 108 5.54 -2.69 -8.40
CA PRO A 108 4.65 -3.60 -7.70
C PRO A 108 5.20 -5.02 -7.50
N ALA A 109 5.04 -5.57 -6.29
CA ALA A 109 5.43 -6.94 -5.95
C ALA A 109 4.31 -7.98 -6.18
N TRP A 110 3.36 -7.69 -7.07
CA TRP A 110 2.23 -8.57 -7.40
C TRP A 110 1.96 -8.55 -8.91
N GLY A 111 0.98 -9.35 -9.33
CA GLY A 111 0.45 -9.30 -10.69
C GLY A 111 1.47 -9.63 -11.77
N GLY A 112 1.19 -9.13 -12.98
CA GLY A 112 2.03 -9.34 -14.16
C GLY A 112 3.40 -8.65 -14.03
N GLU A 113 3.50 -7.62 -13.20
CA GLU A 113 4.74 -6.89 -12.94
C GLU A 113 5.79 -7.80 -12.28
N LEU A 114 5.41 -8.48 -11.18
CA LEU A 114 6.30 -9.42 -10.51
C LEU A 114 6.68 -10.58 -11.43
N ASP A 115 5.73 -11.09 -12.23
CA ASP A 115 5.99 -12.18 -13.16
C ASP A 115 7.01 -11.79 -14.24
N GLY A 116 6.95 -10.54 -14.75
CA GLY A 116 7.96 -9.98 -15.65
C GLY A 116 9.35 -9.92 -15.03
N ILE A 117 9.45 -9.50 -13.77
CA ILE A 117 10.72 -9.44 -13.02
C ILE A 117 11.29 -10.84 -12.73
N ILE A 118 10.44 -11.81 -12.38
CA ILE A 118 10.86 -13.20 -12.19
C ILE A 118 11.35 -13.80 -13.51
N LYS A 119 10.68 -13.50 -14.62
CA LYS A 119 11.14 -13.92 -15.95
C LYS A 119 12.52 -13.34 -16.25
N ALA A 120 12.73 -12.04 -16.02
CA ALA A 120 14.02 -11.40 -16.19
C ALA A 120 15.13 -12.04 -15.33
N ALA A 121 14.82 -12.44 -14.09
CA ALA A 121 15.75 -13.18 -13.23
C ALA A 121 16.16 -14.53 -13.85
N LYS A 122 15.17 -15.29 -14.35
CA LYS A 122 15.41 -16.60 -15.00
C LYS A 122 16.19 -16.50 -16.32
N GLU A 123 16.04 -15.38 -17.02
CA GLU A 123 16.76 -15.08 -18.27
C GLU A 123 18.13 -14.41 -18.03
N ASP A 124 18.62 -14.37 -16.78
CA ASP A 124 19.91 -13.77 -16.36
C ASP A 124 20.04 -12.28 -16.74
N GLN A 125 18.93 -11.54 -16.73
CA GLN A 125 18.91 -10.09 -17.02
C GLN A 125 19.08 -9.23 -15.76
N LEU A 126 19.10 -9.86 -14.58
CA LEU A 126 19.28 -9.21 -13.28
C LEU A 126 20.63 -9.57 -12.65
N VAL A 127 21.10 -8.71 -11.75
CA VAL A 127 22.33 -8.95 -10.99
C VAL A 127 22.04 -9.89 -9.82
N ASP A 128 22.78 -10.99 -9.77
CA ASP A 128 22.84 -11.84 -8.58
C ASP A 128 23.74 -11.14 -7.56
N PHE A 129 23.20 -10.84 -6.38
CA PHE A 129 23.91 -10.19 -5.30
C PHE A 129 24.15 -11.12 -4.10
N SER A 130 23.87 -12.42 -4.23
CA SER A 130 23.99 -13.39 -3.15
C SER A 130 25.37 -13.41 -2.49
N ASP A 131 26.44 -13.29 -3.27
CA ASP A 131 27.84 -13.26 -2.82
C ASP A 131 28.27 -11.95 -2.14
N LYS A 132 27.41 -10.92 -2.19
CA LYS A 132 27.66 -9.59 -1.67
C LYS A 132 26.89 -9.27 -0.39
N LEU A 133 25.86 -10.05 -0.06
CA LEU A 133 24.92 -9.76 1.05
C LEU A 133 25.60 -9.56 2.40
N ASP A 134 26.71 -10.25 2.67
CA ASP A 134 27.47 -10.11 3.93
C ASP A 134 27.97 -8.68 4.18
N LYS A 135 28.14 -7.87 3.12
CA LYS A 135 28.55 -6.46 3.21
C LYS A 135 27.39 -5.49 3.41
N TYR A 136 26.15 -5.95 3.24
CA TYR A 136 24.93 -5.15 3.21
C TYR A 136 23.89 -5.73 4.18
N PRO A 137 24.11 -5.58 5.51
CA PRO A 137 23.34 -6.27 6.54
C PRO A 137 21.88 -5.84 6.61
N ASN A 138 21.55 -4.59 6.25
CA ASN A 138 20.15 -4.13 6.25
C ASN A 138 19.37 -4.79 5.12
N LEU A 139 20.00 -4.95 3.95
CA LEU A 139 19.43 -5.72 2.84
C LEU A 139 19.32 -7.20 3.16
N ALA A 140 20.36 -7.82 3.71
CA ALA A 140 20.34 -9.22 4.10
C ALA A 140 19.18 -9.51 5.07
N LYS A 141 18.93 -8.62 6.03
CA LYS A 141 17.78 -8.71 6.94
C LYS A 141 16.46 -8.62 6.18
N SER A 142 16.31 -7.70 5.23
CA SER A 142 15.05 -7.46 4.51
C SER A 142 14.53 -8.67 3.72
N ILE A 143 15.44 -9.52 3.21
CA ILE A 143 15.09 -10.71 2.42
C ILE A 143 15.27 -12.02 3.18
N ALA A 144 15.56 -11.97 4.48
CA ALA A 144 15.66 -13.16 5.30
C ALA A 144 14.33 -13.91 5.33
N LYS A 145 14.38 -15.24 5.36
CA LYS A 145 13.20 -16.11 5.22
C LYS A 145 12.12 -15.82 6.26
N GLU A 146 12.53 -15.45 7.47
CA GLU A 146 11.65 -15.07 8.57
C GLU A 146 10.94 -13.73 8.39
N ASN A 147 11.46 -12.86 7.52
CA ASN A 147 10.95 -11.51 7.27
C ASN A 147 10.15 -11.40 5.96
N VAL A 148 10.01 -12.52 5.23
CA VAL A 148 9.30 -12.58 3.95
C VAL A 148 8.23 -13.66 4.03
N PRO A 149 7.00 -13.40 3.57
CA PRO A 149 5.97 -14.43 3.48
C PRO A 149 6.45 -15.65 2.69
N PRO A 150 6.29 -16.89 3.21
CA PRO A 150 6.80 -18.12 2.61
C PRO A 150 6.53 -18.27 1.11
N ALA A 151 5.29 -17.98 0.67
CA ALA A 151 4.93 -18.08 -0.75
C ALA A 151 5.73 -17.12 -1.62
N LEU A 152 5.96 -15.90 -1.14
CA LEU A 152 6.73 -14.87 -1.85
C LEU A 152 8.24 -15.15 -1.77
N TYR A 153 8.71 -15.67 -0.64
CA TYR A 153 10.11 -16.12 -0.49
C TYR A 153 10.43 -17.24 -1.50
N GLU A 154 9.58 -18.27 -1.60
CA GLU A 154 9.76 -19.36 -2.56
C GLU A 154 9.60 -18.91 -4.01
N LYS A 155 8.64 -18.01 -4.30
CA LYS A 155 8.38 -17.50 -5.65
C LYS A 155 9.48 -16.55 -6.14
N GLY A 156 10.03 -15.72 -5.26
CA GLY A 156 10.84 -14.56 -5.63
C GLY A 156 12.26 -14.55 -5.09
N ILE A 157 12.54 -15.07 -3.89
CA ILE A 157 13.86 -14.97 -3.26
C ILE A 157 14.65 -16.27 -3.40
N ASP A 158 14.00 -17.43 -3.25
CA ASP A 158 14.64 -18.74 -3.24
C ASP A 158 14.43 -19.55 -4.54
N ALA A 159 13.83 -18.92 -5.54
CA ALA A 159 13.45 -19.56 -6.80
C ALA A 159 14.63 -19.88 -7.75
N TYR A 160 15.88 -19.62 -7.35
CA TYR A 160 17.02 -19.50 -8.28
C TYR A 160 18.29 -20.23 -7.81
N ASP A 161 18.15 -21.43 -7.23
CA ASP A 161 19.29 -22.30 -6.88
C ASP A 161 20.39 -21.61 -6.04
N GLY A 162 19.96 -20.84 -5.04
CA GLY A 162 20.85 -20.10 -4.13
C GLY A 162 21.20 -18.67 -4.58
N LYS A 163 20.96 -18.31 -5.84
CA LYS A 163 21.12 -16.93 -6.33
C LYS A 163 20.04 -16.00 -5.77
N LYS A 164 20.37 -14.72 -5.61
CA LYS A 164 19.45 -13.71 -5.06
C LYS A 164 19.41 -12.51 -5.99
N TYR A 165 18.23 -12.25 -6.56
CA TYR A 165 18.01 -11.21 -7.57
C TYR A 165 17.01 -10.13 -7.13
N LEU A 166 16.11 -10.47 -6.21
CA LEU A 166 14.97 -9.63 -5.85
C LEU A 166 15.11 -9.14 -4.41
N LEU A 167 14.82 -7.87 -4.19
CA LEU A 167 14.67 -7.27 -2.87
C LEU A 167 13.20 -6.90 -2.69
N LEU A 168 12.56 -7.42 -1.64
CA LEU A 168 11.18 -7.10 -1.33
C LEU A 168 11.15 -5.92 -0.37
N GLN A 169 10.27 -4.97 -0.65
CA GLN A 169 10.23 -3.69 0.02
C GLN A 169 8.89 -3.49 0.73
N ASN A 170 8.94 -2.75 1.82
CA ASN A 170 7.82 -2.37 2.66
C ASN A 170 7.05 -3.55 3.28
N GLN A 171 7.70 -4.72 3.39
CA GLN A 171 7.22 -5.81 4.24
C GLN A 171 7.25 -5.36 5.71
N PRO A 172 6.21 -5.57 6.52
CA PRO A 172 6.22 -5.22 7.93
C PRO A 172 7.39 -5.89 8.65
N ALA A 173 8.22 -5.11 9.34
CA ALA A 173 9.31 -5.66 10.14
C ALA A 173 8.81 -6.37 11.41
N THR A 174 7.64 -5.97 11.91
CA THR A 174 6.98 -6.56 13.08
C THR A 174 5.46 -6.51 12.90
N ASP A 175 4.70 -7.24 13.72
CA ASP A 175 3.23 -7.15 13.74
C ASP A 175 2.72 -5.72 13.99
N LYS A 176 3.50 -4.88 14.70
CA LYS A 176 3.15 -3.47 14.92
C LYS A 176 3.27 -2.63 13.67
N ASP A 177 4.11 -3.02 12.73
CA ASP A 177 4.29 -2.37 11.43
C ASP A 177 3.28 -2.88 10.40
N GLY A 178 2.46 -3.88 10.77
CA GLY A 178 1.31 -4.29 9.99
C GLY A 178 0.37 -3.11 9.80
N THR A 179 0.17 -2.70 8.55
CA THR A 179 -0.84 -1.69 8.24
C THR A 179 -2.19 -2.38 8.21
N ASP A 180 -3.22 -1.74 8.77
CA ASP A 180 -4.64 -2.11 8.61
C ASP A 180 -5.33 -0.86 8.13
N TRP A 181 -5.76 -0.83 6.86
CA TRP A 181 -6.44 0.33 6.32
C TRP A 181 -7.89 0.43 6.80
N LEU A 182 -8.34 -0.52 7.63
CA LEU A 182 -9.65 -0.54 8.26
C LEU A 182 -10.76 -0.61 7.20
N TYR A 183 -10.65 -1.54 6.25
CA TYR A 183 -11.76 -1.85 5.37
C TYR A 183 -13.00 -2.24 6.18
N GLY A 184 -14.13 -1.61 5.84
CA GLY A 184 -15.40 -1.81 6.51
C GLY A 184 -16.50 -0.88 6.00
N PHE A 185 -17.61 -0.85 6.74
CA PHE A 185 -18.72 0.06 6.51
C PHE A 185 -18.68 1.21 7.52
N TYR A 186 -18.93 2.42 7.04
CA TYR A 186 -18.89 3.63 7.84
C TYR A 186 -20.18 4.41 7.62
N VAL A 187 -20.89 4.70 8.70
CA VAL A 187 -22.17 5.42 8.67
C VAL A 187 -22.01 6.84 9.17
N ARG A 188 -22.72 7.78 8.55
CA ARG A 188 -22.94 9.11 9.08
C ARG A 188 -23.60 9.06 10.45
N LYS A 189 -22.90 9.57 11.46
CA LYS A 189 -23.33 9.58 12.85
C LYS A 189 -24.72 10.20 13.03
N ASP A 190 -24.96 11.36 12.44
CA ASP A 190 -26.23 12.08 12.52
C ASP A 190 -27.41 11.28 11.93
N ILE A 191 -27.17 10.50 10.86
CA ILE A 191 -28.18 9.61 10.29
C ILE A 191 -28.45 8.42 11.21
N ALA A 192 -27.40 7.79 11.76
CA ALA A 192 -27.55 6.67 12.70
C ALA A 192 -28.38 7.08 13.94
N GLU A 193 -28.10 8.27 14.49
CA GLU A 193 -28.86 8.87 15.59
C GLU A 193 -30.32 9.15 15.19
N ALA A 194 -30.55 9.72 14.01
CA ALA A 194 -31.90 10.02 13.52
C ALA A 194 -32.80 8.77 13.39
N VAL A 195 -32.21 7.63 13.03
CA VAL A 195 -32.94 6.34 12.92
C VAL A 195 -32.87 5.49 14.19
N GLY A 196 -32.24 5.99 15.25
CA GLY A 196 -32.15 5.33 16.54
C GLY A 196 -31.41 4.00 16.50
N VAL A 197 -30.34 3.91 15.72
CA VAL A 197 -29.49 2.71 15.62
C VAL A 197 -28.10 3.02 16.16
N ASP A 198 -27.66 2.22 17.13
CA ASP A 198 -26.25 2.18 17.51
C ASP A 198 -25.47 1.39 16.42
N PRO A 199 -24.55 2.03 15.68
CA PRO A 199 -23.77 1.35 14.64
C PRO A 199 -22.95 0.18 15.19
N GLN A 200 -22.61 0.22 16.48
CA GLN A 200 -21.83 -0.83 17.12
C GLN A 200 -22.66 -2.06 17.49
N SER A 201 -24.00 -1.96 17.52
CA SER A 201 -24.87 -3.11 17.75
C SER A 201 -25.10 -3.95 16.49
N VAL A 202 -24.66 -3.48 15.31
CA VAL A 202 -24.81 -4.19 14.03
C VAL A 202 -23.66 -5.16 13.86
N LYS A 203 -23.91 -6.47 13.95
CA LYS A 203 -22.90 -7.53 13.90
C LYS A 203 -23.03 -8.42 12.67
N THR A 204 -24.26 -8.67 12.23
CA THR A 204 -24.56 -9.65 11.18
C THR A 204 -25.01 -8.99 9.88
N LYS A 205 -24.98 -9.75 8.78
CA LYS A 205 -25.52 -9.30 7.48
C LYS A 205 -27.02 -8.97 7.52
N ASP A 206 -27.77 -9.66 8.36
CA ASP A 206 -29.21 -9.45 8.53
C ASP A 206 -29.47 -8.16 9.31
N GLU A 207 -28.73 -7.91 10.38
CA GLU A 207 -28.79 -6.64 11.12
C GLU A 207 -28.35 -5.46 10.26
N PHE A 208 -27.31 -5.63 9.44
CA PHE A 208 -26.87 -4.60 8.50
C PHE A 208 -27.95 -4.30 7.46
N TYR A 209 -28.59 -5.34 6.91
CA TYR A 209 -29.75 -5.18 6.04
C TYR A 209 -30.90 -4.42 6.73
N GLN A 210 -31.23 -4.77 7.98
CA GLN A 210 -32.27 -4.05 8.74
C GLN A 210 -31.88 -2.59 9.02
N PHE A 211 -30.59 -2.30 9.23
CA PHE A 211 -30.11 -0.94 9.40
C PHE A 211 -30.31 -0.12 8.11
N LEU A 212 -29.93 -0.66 6.95
CA LEU A 212 -30.18 -0.02 5.65
C LEU A 212 -31.68 0.23 5.41
N LYS A 213 -32.53 -0.74 5.75
CA LYS A 213 -33.99 -0.60 5.68
C LYS A 213 -34.50 0.55 6.55
N LYS A 214 -34.06 0.64 7.81
CA LYS A 214 -34.42 1.76 8.70
C LYS A 214 -34.03 3.13 8.13
N ILE A 215 -32.84 3.23 7.54
CA ILE A 215 -32.39 4.47 6.87
C ILE A 215 -33.30 4.83 5.70
N LYS A 216 -33.64 3.85 4.85
CA LYS A 216 -34.56 4.05 3.74
C LYS A 216 -35.96 4.48 4.22
N ASP A 217 -36.52 3.77 5.19
CA ASP A 217 -37.88 3.95 5.67
C ASP A 217 -38.05 5.28 6.44
N ALA A 218 -36.97 5.83 6.98
CA ALA A 218 -36.95 7.17 7.57
C ALA A 218 -37.16 8.31 6.55
N ASN A 219 -37.01 8.02 5.24
CA ASN A 219 -37.24 8.96 4.14
C ASN A 219 -36.52 10.32 4.34
N LEU A 220 -35.30 10.26 4.85
CA LEU A 220 -34.47 11.45 5.08
C LEU A 220 -34.12 12.12 3.75
N GLN A 221 -34.01 13.45 3.79
CA GLN A 221 -33.62 14.24 2.63
C GLN A 221 -32.35 15.04 2.90
N ALA A 222 -31.51 15.16 1.89
CA ALA A 222 -30.36 16.06 1.86
C ALA A 222 -30.42 16.85 0.55
N ASN A 223 -30.37 18.18 0.64
CA ASN A 223 -30.49 19.09 -0.51
C ASN A 223 -31.71 18.80 -1.41
N GLY A 224 -32.85 18.48 -0.78
CA GLY A 224 -34.12 18.21 -1.48
C GLY A 224 -34.16 16.88 -2.23
N GLN A 225 -33.17 16.01 -2.04
CA GLN A 225 -33.10 14.68 -2.63
C GLN A 225 -33.11 13.59 -1.53
N PRO A 226 -33.64 12.39 -1.81
CA PRO A 226 -33.59 11.27 -0.88
C PRO A 226 -32.14 10.89 -0.52
N VAL A 227 -31.95 10.54 0.75
CA VAL A 227 -30.72 9.89 1.23
C VAL A 227 -30.64 8.45 0.72
N ILE A 228 -29.45 8.09 0.25
CA ILE A 228 -29.05 6.77 -0.23
C ILE A 228 -28.51 5.98 0.98
N PRO A 229 -29.10 4.82 1.34
CA PRO A 229 -28.65 4.07 2.51
C PRO A 229 -27.22 3.56 2.39
N LEU A 230 -26.84 2.92 1.29
CA LEU A 230 -25.48 2.44 1.01
C LEU A 230 -24.98 2.99 -0.33
N GLY A 231 -23.86 3.71 -0.30
CA GLY A 231 -23.16 4.19 -1.49
C GLY A 231 -21.76 3.60 -1.63
N GLY A 232 -21.07 4.02 -2.68
CA GLY A 232 -19.68 3.66 -2.95
C GLY A 232 -19.00 4.70 -3.84
N PHE A 233 -17.77 4.45 -4.24
CA PHE A 233 -17.02 5.25 -5.21
C PHE A 233 -16.13 4.33 -6.06
N SER A 234 -15.43 4.88 -7.06
CA SER A 234 -14.54 4.17 -7.98
C SER A 234 -15.17 2.93 -8.62
N ASN A 235 -16.33 3.07 -9.26
CA ASN A 235 -17.07 1.95 -9.87
C ASN A 235 -17.34 0.78 -8.89
N GLY A 236 -17.57 1.11 -7.61
CA GLY A 236 -17.91 0.15 -6.57
C GLY A 236 -16.71 -0.60 -5.99
N TRP A 237 -15.49 -0.07 -6.14
CA TRP A 237 -14.22 -0.69 -5.75
C TRP A 237 -14.27 -1.44 -4.41
N ALA A 238 -14.80 -0.80 -3.36
CA ALA A 238 -14.87 -1.39 -2.03
C ALA A 238 -16.29 -1.77 -1.58
N VAL A 239 -17.29 -1.60 -2.45
CA VAL A 239 -18.67 -1.97 -2.14
C VAL A 239 -18.78 -3.48 -1.88
N GLY A 240 -17.97 -4.30 -2.56
CA GLY A 240 -17.95 -5.75 -2.40
C GLY A 240 -17.30 -6.28 -1.12
N ILE A 241 -16.87 -5.43 -0.18
CA ILE A 241 -16.20 -5.85 1.06
C ILE A 241 -17.04 -6.79 1.93
N ALA A 242 -18.37 -6.78 1.78
CA ALA A 242 -19.25 -7.74 2.43
C ALA A 242 -19.01 -9.19 2.01
N ASN A 243 -18.42 -9.46 0.84
CA ASN A 243 -18.00 -10.83 0.50
C ASN A 243 -17.00 -11.36 1.54
N THR A 244 -16.01 -10.53 1.87
CA THR A 244 -14.96 -10.88 2.81
C THR A 244 -15.47 -10.91 4.26
N MET A 245 -16.42 -10.05 4.61
CA MET A 245 -17.02 -10.05 5.94
C MET A 245 -18.03 -11.20 6.11
N PHE A 246 -19.01 -11.33 5.22
CA PHE A 246 -20.19 -12.18 5.44
C PHE A 246 -20.17 -13.53 4.73
N TYR A 247 -19.20 -13.77 3.83
CA TYR A 247 -19.21 -14.94 2.95
C TYR A 247 -17.84 -15.62 2.76
N GLY A 248 -16.86 -15.32 3.64
CA GLY A 248 -15.56 -16.03 3.67
C GLY A 248 -14.58 -15.62 2.57
N GLY A 249 -14.75 -14.44 1.97
CA GLY A 249 -14.09 -13.93 0.76
C GLY A 249 -12.56 -13.76 0.74
N ALA A 250 -11.80 -14.83 1.01
CA ALA A 250 -10.36 -14.95 0.71
C ALA A 250 -10.07 -15.41 -0.73
N GLY A 251 -11.09 -15.45 -1.59
CA GLY A 251 -10.99 -15.94 -2.96
C GLY A 251 -11.08 -17.46 -3.11
N TYR A 252 -10.80 -18.22 -2.04
CA TYR A 252 -10.87 -19.68 -1.98
C TYR A 252 -11.55 -20.16 -0.69
N VAL A 253 -12.22 -21.30 -0.75
CA VAL A 253 -12.92 -21.94 0.37
C VAL A 253 -12.39 -23.35 0.59
N ASP A 254 -12.35 -23.81 1.84
CA ASP A 254 -12.07 -25.20 2.20
C ASP A 254 -13.36 -26.02 2.10
N ASN A 255 -13.31 -27.15 1.40
CA ASN A 255 -14.44 -28.07 1.24
C ASN A 255 -14.67 -28.96 2.47
N GLY A 256 -13.80 -28.89 3.48
CA GLY A 256 -13.86 -29.69 4.70
C GLY A 256 -13.25 -31.08 4.59
N ASP A 257 -12.78 -31.47 3.40
CA ASP A 257 -12.06 -32.71 3.12
C ASP A 257 -10.54 -32.50 2.91
N GLY A 258 -10.06 -31.28 3.19
CA GLY A 258 -8.68 -30.85 2.95
C GLY A 258 -8.41 -30.42 1.51
N THR A 259 -9.44 -30.36 0.65
CA THR A 259 -9.36 -29.71 -0.66
C THR A 259 -9.95 -28.31 -0.60
N ILE A 260 -9.42 -27.43 -1.44
CA ILE A 260 -9.88 -26.07 -1.63
C ILE A 260 -10.58 -25.91 -2.99
N GLU A 261 -11.49 -24.95 -3.07
CA GLU A 261 -12.17 -24.53 -4.29
C GLU A 261 -12.13 -22.99 -4.41
N ASN A 262 -12.11 -22.45 -5.64
CA ASN A 262 -12.30 -21.02 -5.83
C ASN A 262 -13.69 -20.61 -5.31
N SER A 263 -13.75 -19.56 -4.49
CA SER A 263 -14.98 -19.07 -3.88
C SER A 263 -16.09 -18.75 -4.90
N PHE A 264 -15.74 -18.40 -6.14
CA PHE A 264 -16.71 -18.17 -7.22
C PHE A 264 -17.58 -19.39 -7.52
N PHE A 265 -17.16 -20.61 -7.16
CA PHE A 265 -17.94 -21.85 -7.32
C PHE A 265 -18.77 -22.22 -6.08
N SER A 266 -18.58 -21.50 -4.97
CA SER A 266 -19.22 -21.80 -3.70
C SER A 266 -20.65 -21.26 -3.60
N LYS A 267 -21.47 -21.91 -2.77
CA LYS A 267 -22.79 -21.40 -2.37
C LYS A 267 -22.70 -20.02 -1.70
N GLY A 268 -21.62 -19.75 -0.95
CA GLY A 268 -21.41 -18.46 -0.30
C GLY A 268 -21.39 -17.30 -1.30
N TYR A 269 -20.82 -17.51 -2.48
CA TYR A 269 -20.77 -16.51 -3.54
C TYR A 269 -22.13 -16.28 -4.22
N ASP A 270 -22.95 -17.33 -4.36
CA ASP A 270 -24.34 -17.20 -4.80
C ASP A 270 -25.14 -16.34 -3.81
N ASP A 271 -25.06 -16.67 -2.51
CA ASP A 271 -25.78 -15.94 -1.46
C ASP A 271 -25.32 -14.48 -1.33
N TYR A 272 -24.02 -14.23 -1.54
CA TYR A 272 -23.44 -12.88 -1.60
C TYR A 272 -24.01 -12.07 -2.77
N THR A 273 -24.09 -12.67 -3.96
CA THR A 273 -24.62 -12.03 -5.16
C THR A 273 -26.10 -11.69 -4.99
N LEU A 274 -26.90 -12.64 -4.47
CA LEU A 274 -28.32 -12.44 -4.22
C LEU A 274 -28.58 -11.39 -3.13
N TYR A 275 -27.70 -11.31 -2.12
CA TYR A 275 -27.78 -10.25 -1.11
C TYR A 275 -27.63 -8.86 -1.73
N TYR A 276 -26.61 -8.63 -2.56
CA TYR A 276 -26.41 -7.34 -3.23
C TYR A 276 -27.50 -7.01 -4.23
N ARG A 277 -27.98 -8.02 -4.97
CA ARG A 277 -29.15 -7.87 -5.84
C ARG A 277 -30.37 -7.41 -5.04
N LYS A 278 -30.62 -8.03 -3.88
CA LYS A 278 -31.72 -7.64 -2.98
C LYS A 278 -31.55 -6.19 -2.53
N LEU A 279 -30.37 -5.79 -2.05
CA LEU A 279 -30.09 -4.40 -1.65
C LEU A 279 -30.38 -3.41 -2.79
N LEU A 280 -29.95 -3.72 -4.01
CA LEU A 280 -30.18 -2.87 -5.17
C LEU A 280 -31.67 -2.79 -5.54
N SER A 281 -32.35 -3.94 -5.64
CA SER A 281 -33.77 -4.01 -6.02
C SER A 281 -34.69 -3.33 -4.99
N GLU A 282 -34.31 -3.37 -3.71
CA GLU A 282 -34.99 -2.67 -2.64
C GLU A 282 -34.50 -1.23 -2.46
N GLY A 283 -33.69 -0.67 -3.35
CA GLY A 283 -33.21 0.72 -3.29
C GLY A 283 -32.42 1.05 -2.03
N LEU A 284 -31.76 0.05 -1.44
CA LEU A 284 -30.87 0.19 -0.29
C LEU A 284 -29.43 0.49 -0.73
N LEU A 285 -29.05 0.05 -1.93
CA LEU A 285 -27.79 0.36 -2.59
C LEU A 285 -28.00 1.43 -3.66
N ASP A 286 -27.04 2.34 -3.80
CA ASP A 286 -26.98 3.31 -4.91
C ASP A 286 -27.12 2.59 -6.26
N ALA A 287 -28.09 3.02 -7.08
CA ALA A 287 -28.34 2.42 -8.39
C ALA A 287 -27.12 2.50 -9.32
N GLU A 288 -26.26 3.50 -9.11
CA GLU A 288 -25.05 3.73 -9.91
C GLU A 288 -23.77 3.26 -9.20
N ALA A 289 -23.88 2.49 -8.10
CA ALA A 289 -22.74 2.11 -7.26
C ALA A 289 -21.56 1.52 -8.06
N PHE A 290 -21.86 0.70 -9.09
CA PHE A 290 -20.85 -0.01 -9.89
C PHE A 290 -20.49 0.69 -11.21
N THR A 291 -21.12 1.81 -11.54
CA THR A 291 -20.97 2.52 -12.82
C THR A 291 -20.58 3.98 -12.67
N GLN A 292 -20.63 4.52 -11.45
CA GLN A 292 -20.27 5.92 -11.18
C GLN A 292 -18.77 6.14 -11.11
N THR A 293 -18.34 7.27 -11.67
CA THR A 293 -16.98 7.79 -11.54
C THR A 293 -16.77 8.44 -10.17
N ASP A 294 -15.52 8.64 -9.77
CA ASP A 294 -15.19 9.30 -8.50
C ASP A 294 -15.78 10.70 -8.36
N PRO A 295 -15.77 11.58 -9.39
CA PRO A 295 -16.44 12.87 -9.30
C PRO A 295 -17.94 12.76 -9.01
N ILE A 296 -18.64 11.81 -9.64
CA ILE A 296 -20.08 11.59 -9.42
C ILE A 296 -20.34 11.12 -7.99
N ALA A 297 -19.54 10.16 -7.51
CA ALA A 297 -19.65 9.69 -6.13
C ALA A 297 -19.35 10.81 -5.12
N LYS A 298 -18.28 11.59 -5.35
CA LYS A 298 -17.90 12.72 -4.49
C LYS A 298 -19.00 13.79 -4.47
N GLU A 299 -19.66 14.06 -5.60
CA GLU A 299 -20.79 14.99 -5.64
C GLU A 299 -21.93 14.54 -4.71
N LYS A 300 -22.32 13.26 -4.74
CA LYS A 300 -23.34 12.71 -3.85
C LYS A 300 -22.94 12.83 -2.37
N ILE A 301 -21.67 12.62 -2.05
CA ILE A 301 -21.12 12.75 -0.69
C ILE A 301 -21.16 14.21 -0.22
N VAL A 302 -20.67 15.15 -1.04
CA VAL A 302 -20.68 16.59 -0.72
C VAL A 302 -22.10 17.14 -0.62
N GLN A 303 -23.07 16.56 -1.35
CA GLN A 303 -24.49 16.88 -1.18
C GLN A 303 -25.12 16.26 0.08
N GLY A 304 -24.38 15.49 0.88
CA GLY A 304 -24.89 14.82 2.07
C GLY A 304 -25.88 13.71 1.77
N ARG A 305 -25.84 13.12 0.56
CA ARG A 305 -26.85 12.15 0.14
C ARG A 305 -26.53 10.71 0.50
N VAL A 306 -25.31 10.40 0.95
CA VAL A 306 -24.90 9.02 1.26
C VAL A 306 -24.88 8.82 2.78
N ALA A 307 -25.60 7.81 3.27
CA ALA A 307 -25.63 7.47 4.69
C ALA A 307 -24.48 6.57 5.12
N ILE A 308 -24.29 5.45 4.40
CA ILE A 308 -23.22 4.48 4.64
C ILE A 308 -22.32 4.40 3.42
N LEU A 309 -21.00 4.42 3.65
CA LEU A 309 -19.98 4.14 2.65
C LEU A 309 -19.20 2.88 3.03
N ALA A 310 -18.81 2.10 2.02
CA ALA A 310 -17.90 0.97 2.16
C ALA A 310 -16.56 1.31 1.53
N ALA A 311 -15.49 1.33 2.34
CA ALA A 311 -14.10 1.49 1.89
C ALA A 311 -13.13 1.23 3.04
N HIS A 312 -11.83 1.40 2.77
CA HIS A 312 -10.87 1.65 3.83
C HIS A 312 -11.10 3.05 4.43
N TYR A 313 -10.83 3.18 5.73
CA TYR A 313 -11.19 4.39 6.47
C TYR A 313 -10.46 5.66 5.99
N PRO A 314 -9.15 5.60 5.61
CA PRO A 314 -8.47 6.74 5.02
C PRO A 314 -9.23 7.39 3.85
N ALA A 315 -9.75 6.60 2.90
CA ALA A 315 -10.50 7.13 1.76
C ALA A 315 -11.85 7.71 2.18
N ILE A 316 -12.51 7.14 3.19
CA ILE A 316 -13.74 7.72 3.75
C ILE A 316 -13.45 9.10 4.35
N LEU A 317 -12.41 9.22 5.17
CA LEU A 317 -12.02 10.49 5.78
C LEU A 317 -11.71 11.53 4.70
N ASP A 318 -10.93 11.16 3.67
CA ASP A 318 -10.57 12.07 2.59
C ASP A 318 -11.77 12.48 1.72
N ALA A 319 -12.65 11.54 1.38
CA ALA A 319 -13.84 11.80 0.57
C ALA A 319 -14.90 12.64 1.29
N THR A 320 -14.99 12.53 2.62
CA THR A 320 -16.05 13.16 3.43
C THR A 320 -15.61 14.43 4.15
N LYS A 321 -14.29 14.71 4.18
CA LYS A 321 -13.67 15.84 4.90
C LYS A 321 -14.37 17.18 4.72
N GLU A 322 -14.65 17.57 3.48
CA GLU A 322 -15.28 18.86 3.15
C GLU A 322 -16.70 18.94 3.71
N TYR A 323 -17.48 17.85 3.57
CA TYR A 323 -18.85 17.77 4.05
C TYR A 323 -18.92 17.82 5.59
N VAL A 324 -18.10 17.01 6.27
CA VAL A 324 -18.04 16.94 7.73
C VAL A 324 -17.61 18.29 8.33
N LYS A 325 -16.63 18.96 7.71
CA LYS A 325 -16.19 20.30 8.14
C LYS A 325 -17.33 21.33 8.03
N ALA A 326 -18.14 21.26 6.98
CA ALA A 326 -19.29 22.15 6.79
C ALA A 326 -20.48 21.78 7.68
N ASN A 327 -20.58 20.53 8.13
CA ASN A 327 -21.70 19.99 8.91
C ASN A 327 -21.18 19.23 10.15
N PRO A 328 -20.71 19.95 11.20
CA PRO A 328 -20.19 19.30 12.40
C PRO A 328 -21.18 18.31 13.02
N GLY A 329 -20.69 17.12 13.39
CA GLY A 329 -21.51 16.02 13.94
C GLY A 329 -21.97 14.99 12.91
N SER A 330 -21.74 15.21 11.61
CA SER A 330 -22.02 14.25 10.55
C SER A 330 -20.85 13.31 10.24
N ASP A 331 -19.99 13.05 11.22
CA ASP A 331 -18.80 12.20 11.08
C ASP A 331 -19.17 10.80 10.59
N PHE A 332 -18.33 10.20 9.76
CA PHE A 332 -18.48 8.81 9.34
C PHE A 332 -17.83 7.89 10.36
N ILE A 333 -18.63 7.13 11.09
CA ILE A 333 -18.19 6.25 12.18
C ILE A 333 -18.35 4.77 11.79
N PRO A 334 -17.50 3.86 12.30
CA PRO A 334 -17.52 2.45 11.91
C PRO A 334 -18.84 1.75 12.30
N VAL A 335 -19.31 0.88 11.42
CA VAL A 335 -20.40 -0.07 11.67
C VAL A 335 -19.78 -1.44 11.99
N GLY A 336 -20.12 -2.03 13.14
CA GLY A 336 -19.52 -3.29 13.59
C GLY A 336 -18.96 -3.24 15.01
N PRO A 337 -18.06 -4.17 15.40
CA PRO A 337 -17.39 -5.16 14.56
C PRO A 337 -18.37 -6.15 13.95
N LEU A 338 -18.24 -6.40 12.65
CA LEU A 338 -19.04 -7.39 11.95
C LEU A 338 -18.50 -8.80 12.21
N GLU A 339 -19.39 -9.76 12.30
CA GLU A 339 -19.04 -11.18 12.32
C GLU A 339 -18.41 -11.56 10.97
N ARG A 340 -17.26 -12.25 11.03
CA ARG A 340 -16.56 -12.75 9.86
C ARG A 340 -17.01 -14.18 9.59
N ALA A 341 -17.66 -14.42 8.46
CA ALA A 341 -18.13 -15.75 8.11
C ALA A 341 -16.97 -16.75 8.01
N GLY A 342 -17.13 -17.90 8.69
CA GLY A 342 -16.10 -18.93 8.77
C GLY A 342 -15.00 -18.67 9.80
N ALA A 343 -15.00 -17.52 10.48
CA ALA A 343 -14.04 -17.20 11.54
C ALA A 343 -14.60 -17.49 12.93
N GLU A 344 -13.76 -17.99 13.82
CA GLU A 344 -14.08 -18.04 15.25
C GLU A 344 -14.25 -16.61 15.83
N PRO A 345 -15.19 -16.40 16.77
CA PRO A 345 -15.52 -15.05 17.27
C PRO A 345 -14.35 -14.29 17.90
N ASP A 346 -13.38 -14.99 18.48
CA ASP A 346 -12.19 -14.44 19.16
C ASP A 346 -10.95 -14.37 18.25
N ARG A 347 -11.08 -14.78 17.00
CA ARG A 347 -9.96 -14.80 16.06
C ARG A 347 -9.53 -13.38 15.67
N PRO A 348 -8.22 -13.04 15.71
CA PRO A 348 -7.70 -11.81 15.13
C PRO A 348 -8.05 -11.68 13.64
N VAL A 349 -8.13 -10.45 13.15
CA VAL A 349 -8.34 -10.22 11.72
C VAL A 349 -7.10 -10.61 10.93
N ASP A 350 -7.28 -11.55 10.02
CA ASP A 350 -6.23 -12.02 9.11
C ASP A 350 -6.07 -11.00 7.97
N LEU A 351 -4.92 -10.31 7.93
CA LEU A 351 -4.56 -9.36 6.87
C LEU A 351 -3.69 -10.05 5.83
N GLY A 352 -3.85 -9.67 4.57
CA GLY A 352 -3.04 -10.20 3.48
C GLY A 352 -1.53 -10.06 3.67
N ILE A 353 -0.79 -10.81 2.84
CA ILE A 353 0.64 -10.57 2.61
C ILE A 353 0.82 -9.07 2.36
N GLN A 354 1.66 -8.44 3.17
CA GLN A 354 1.92 -7.00 3.12
C GLN A 354 3.17 -6.72 2.27
N GLY A 355 3.44 -5.44 1.99
CA GLY A 355 4.58 -4.98 1.21
C GLY A 355 4.27 -4.68 -0.26
N ASN A 356 4.94 -3.63 -0.74
CA ASN A 356 4.44 -2.87 -1.88
C ASN A 356 5.28 -3.04 -3.15
N ASN A 357 6.60 -3.25 -3.01
CA ASN A 357 7.49 -3.19 -4.16
C ASN A 357 8.48 -4.36 -4.19
N VAL A 358 8.84 -4.76 -5.41
CA VAL A 358 10.00 -5.56 -5.72
C VAL A 358 11.04 -4.65 -6.37
N THR A 359 12.24 -4.64 -5.81
CA THR A 359 13.41 -3.94 -6.34
C THR A 359 14.38 -4.95 -6.93
N ALA A 360 14.94 -4.63 -8.08
CA ALA A 360 15.96 -5.43 -8.74
C ALA A 360 17.05 -4.53 -9.32
N ILE A 361 18.30 -5.00 -9.28
CA ILE A 361 19.43 -4.37 -9.98
C ILE A 361 19.57 -5.08 -11.32
N THR A 362 19.54 -4.34 -12.42
CA THR A 362 19.64 -4.95 -13.76
C THR A 362 21.11 -5.14 -14.16
N LYS A 363 21.37 -5.99 -15.17
CA LYS A 363 22.73 -6.15 -15.73
C LYS A 363 23.26 -4.87 -16.41
N ALA A 364 22.44 -3.85 -16.65
CA ALA A 364 22.91 -2.56 -17.15
C ALA A 364 23.70 -1.77 -16.08
N CYS A 365 23.47 -2.07 -14.79
CA CYS A 365 24.16 -1.43 -13.68
C CYS A 365 25.66 -1.71 -13.70
N LYS A 366 26.45 -0.66 -13.98
CA LYS A 366 27.93 -0.75 -14.04
C LYS A 366 28.60 -0.74 -12.67
N ASP A 367 27.94 -0.16 -11.66
CA ASP A 367 28.46 -0.04 -10.30
C ASP A 367 27.48 -0.66 -9.30
N VAL A 368 27.45 -2.00 -9.29
CA VAL A 368 26.58 -2.79 -8.42
C VAL A 368 26.81 -2.48 -6.94
N ASP A 369 28.04 -2.19 -6.53
CA ASP A 369 28.36 -1.88 -5.14
C ASP A 369 27.82 -0.48 -4.75
N ALA A 370 27.77 0.48 -5.67
CA ALA A 370 27.06 1.75 -5.44
C ALA A 370 25.54 1.54 -5.29
N ALA A 371 24.93 0.70 -6.14
CA ALA A 371 23.51 0.37 -6.04
C ALA A 371 23.16 -0.32 -4.71
N LEU A 372 23.92 -1.34 -4.32
CA LEU A 372 23.72 -2.05 -3.05
C LEU A 372 23.97 -1.14 -1.84
N ARG A 373 24.97 -0.25 -1.89
CA ARG A 373 25.23 0.73 -0.82
C ARG A 373 24.08 1.73 -0.66
N LEU A 374 23.50 2.21 -1.76
CA LEU A 374 22.31 3.05 -1.72
C LEU A 374 21.16 2.30 -1.04
N LEU A 375 20.82 1.11 -1.53
CA LEU A 375 19.70 0.31 -1.04
C LEU A 375 19.89 -0.09 0.44
N ASP A 376 21.11 -0.44 0.86
CA ASP A 376 21.41 -0.78 2.25
C ASP A 376 21.29 0.44 3.18
N TYR A 377 21.74 1.62 2.74
CA TYR A 377 21.55 2.85 3.49
C TYR A 377 20.06 3.18 3.63
N LEU A 378 19.27 3.10 2.55
CA LEU A 378 17.83 3.32 2.60
C LEU A 378 17.12 2.32 3.53
N ALA A 379 17.62 1.09 3.62
CA ALA A 379 17.15 0.07 4.54
C ALA A 379 17.67 0.22 5.98
N SER A 380 18.61 1.11 6.27
CA SER A 380 19.01 1.44 7.65
C SER A 380 17.93 2.25 8.38
N ASP A 381 17.98 2.34 9.71
CA ASP A 381 17.05 3.19 10.47
C ASP A 381 17.23 4.68 10.09
N GLU A 382 18.47 5.15 9.87
CA GLU A 382 18.75 6.52 9.45
C GLU A 382 18.13 6.82 8.08
N GLY A 383 18.37 5.96 7.09
CA GLY A 383 17.84 6.12 5.74
C GLY A 383 16.32 6.01 5.70
N PHE A 384 15.74 5.06 6.45
CA PHE A 384 14.29 4.91 6.56
C PHE A 384 13.64 6.18 7.14
N MET A 385 14.17 6.71 8.25
CA MET A 385 13.67 7.94 8.85
C MET A 385 13.82 9.14 7.90
N LEU A 386 14.94 9.23 7.18
CA LEU A 386 15.20 10.29 6.21
C LEU A 386 14.16 10.29 5.08
N VAL A 387 13.83 9.13 4.50
CA VAL A 387 12.93 9.08 3.34
C VAL A 387 11.46 9.07 3.72
N ARG A 388 11.13 8.82 4.99
CA ARG A 388 9.78 8.97 5.54
C ARG A 388 9.49 10.38 6.03
N TYR A 389 10.44 10.98 6.76
CA TYR A 389 10.22 12.26 7.47
C TYR A 389 11.11 13.40 7.01
N GLY A 390 12.05 13.15 6.10
CA GLY A 390 13.00 14.16 5.65
C GLY A 390 14.12 14.36 6.66
N VAL A 391 14.87 15.44 6.45
CA VAL A 391 16.04 15.78 7.26
C VAL A 391 15.65 16.21 8.68
N GLN A 392 16.15 15.49 9.70
CA GLN A 392 16.00 15.85 11.12
C GLN A 392 16.64 17.21 11.41
N GLY A 393 16.04 18.02 12.27
CA GLY A 393 16.46 19.40 12.55
C GLY A 393 16.01 20.41 11.48
N VAL A 394 15.57 19.94 10.30
CA VAL A 394 14.96 20.78 9.26
C VAL A 394 13.46 20.57 9.22
N HIS A 395 13.00 19.34 9.05
CA HIS A 395 11.58 19.02 8.84
C HIS A 395 10.89 18.53 10.12
N TRP A 396 11.62 17.84 10.97
CA TRP A 396 11.13 17.21 12.21
C TRP A 396 12.24 17.16 13.24
N ASP A 397 11.88 17.00 14.52
CA ASP A 397 12.80 16.84 15.64
C ASP A 397 12.37 15.69 16.55
N MET A 398 13.26 15.30 17.47
CA MET A 398 12.94 14.32 18.51
C MET A 398 12.44 15.05 19.75
N GLU A 399 11.16 14.90 20.07
CA GLU A 399 10.55 15.49 21.26
C GLU A 399 10.04 14.37 22.19
N ASN A 400 10.49 14.37 23.44
CA ASN A 400 10.13 13.34 24.42
C ASN A 400 10.38 11.89 23.93
N GLY A 401 11.45 11.70 23.15
CA GLY A 401 11.80 10.40 22.57
C GLY A 401 10.90 9.95 21.42
N LYS A 402 10.11 10.86 20.81
CA LYS A 402 9.29 10.58 19.64
C LYS A 402 9.57 11.56 18.50
N PRO A 403 9.65 11.07 17.24
CA PRO A 403 9.67 11.93 16.07
C PRO A 403 8.45 12.86 16.08
N THR A 404 8.69 14.15 15.91
CA THR A 404 7.64 15.18 15.91
C THR A 404 7.87 16.13 14.75
N ALA A 405 6.87 16.28 13.89
CA ALA A 405 6.92 17.19 12.76
C ALA A 405 7.05 18.64 13.23
N LYS A 406 7.90 19.42 12.55
CA LYS A 406 7.91 20.87 12.79
C LYS A 406 6.64 21.48 12.21
N LYS A 407 6.01 22.35 12.99
CA LYS A 407 4.73 22.96 12.64
C LYS A 407 4.73 23.62 11.27
N GLU A 408 5.79 24.34 10.92
CA GLU A 408 5.90 25.02 9.62
C GLU A 408 5.82 24.06 8.42
N TRP A 409 6.44 22.88 8.54
CA TRP A 409 6.44 21.85 7.51
C TRP A 409 5.14 21.08 7.49
N PHE A 410 4.62 20.76 8.67
CA PHE A 410 3.30 20.14 8.80
C PHE A 410 2.22 21.01 8.14
N ASP A 411 2.18 22.30 8.47
CA ASP A 411 1.23 23.25 7.87
C ASP A 411 1.43 23.36 6.35
N LYS A 412 2.68 23.45 5.88
CA LYS A 412 3.01 23.53 4.45
C LYS A 412 2.54 22.29 3.69
N PHE A 413 2.77 21.09 4.23
CA PHE A 413 2.37 19.83 3.60
C PHE A 413 0.86 19.59 3.67
N ALA A 414 0.21 20.02 4.75
CA ALA A 414 -1.24 19.93 4.90
C ALA A 414 -1.99 20.91 3.97
N ALA A 415 -1.38 22.06 3.65
CA ALA A 415 -1.93 23.04 2.71
C ALA A 415 -1.85 22.60 1.24
N ASP A 416 -1.00 21.62 0.90
CA ASP A 416 -0.90 21.08 -0.46
C ASP A 416 -2.04 20.07 -0.73
N THR A 417 -3.21 20.62 -1.08
CA THR A 417 -4.40 19.83 -1.40
C THR A 417 -4.51 19.49 -2.89
N SER A 418 -3.46 19.73 -3.68
CA SER A 418 -3.49 19.55 -5.14
C SER A 418 -3.53 18.08 -5.57
N GLY A 419 -3.29 17.16 -4.64
CA GLY A 419 -3.05 15.74 -4.90
C GLY A 419 -1.69 15.45 -5.53
N LYS A 420 -0.93 16.49 -5.95
CA LYS A 420 0.39 16.33 -6.56
C LYS A 420 1.51 16.19 -5.54
N LEU A 421 1.28 16.58 -4.29
CA LEU A 421 2.25 16.53 -3.19
C LEU A 421 3.56 17.28 -3.50
N THR A 422 3.50 18.33 -4.33
CA THR A 422 4.64 19.14 -4.77
C THR A 422 5.47 19.63 -3.58
N ALA A 423 4.82 20.05 -2.49
CA ALA A 423 5.54 20.53 -1.32
C ALA A 423 6.41 19.44 -0.67
N ARG A 424 5.91 18.19 -0.60
CA ARG A 424 6.66 17.04 -0.09
C ARG A 424 7.78 16.63 -1.06
N LYS A 425 7.46 16.59 -2.35
CA LYS A 425 8.40 16.22 -3.42
C LYS A 425 9.61 17.13 -3.50
N ASN A 426 9.43 18.44 -3.33
CA ASN A 426 10.54 19.38 -3.31
C ASN A 426 11.45 19.22 -2.09
N GLU A 427 11.00 18.55 -1.03
CA GLU A 427 11.88 18.15 0.08
C GLU A 427 12.53 16.77 -0.12
N GLY A 428 12.16 16.07 -1.21
CA GLY A 428 12.64 14.74 -1.56
C GLY A 428 11.85 13.60 -0.92
N LEU A 429 10.64 13.90 -0.44
CA LEU A 429 9.65 12.91 0.02
C LEU A 429 8.70 12.55 -1.12
N GLU A 430 8.17 11.33 -1.15
CA GLU A 430 7.21 10.88 -2.18
C GLU A 430 7.74 10.90 -3.63
N ILE A 431 9.07 10.87 -3.81
CA ILE A 431 9.74 10.80 -5.14
C ILE A 431 10.27 9.41 -5.51
N GLY A 432 10.01 8.39 -4.67
CA GLY A 432 10.33 6.98 -4.94
C GLY A 432 11.28 6.30 -3.96
N PHE A 433 12.07 7.04 -3.17
CA PHE A 433 13.03 6.44 -2.23
C PHE A 433 12.37 5.56 -1.15
N SER A 434 11.19 5.92 -0.67
CA SER A 434 10.40 5.12 0.29
C SER A 434 9.92 3.78 -0.30
N SER A 435 9.91 3.61 -1.62
CA SER A 435 9.66 2.32 -2.27
C SER A 435 10.89 1.40 -2.27
N MET A 436 12.04 1.86 -1.75
CA MET A 436 13.30 1.10 -1.68
C MET A 436 13.92 1.07 -0.27
N SER A 437 13.14 1.36 0.77
CA SER A 437 13.64 1.53 2.15
C SER A 437 13.69 0.25 3.00
N GLY A 438 13.72 -0.92 2.37
CA GLY A 438 13.68 -2.21 3.03
C GLY A 438 12.32 -2.51 3.64
N MET A 439 12.31 -3.16 4.81
CA MET A 439 11.09 -3.45 5.56
C MET A 439 10.42 -2.16 6.08
N ASP A 440 9.09 -2.18 6.13
CA ASP A 440 8.32 -1.14 6.79
C ASP A 440 8.48 -1.23 8.31
N ARG A 441 8.81 -0.08 8.90
CA ARG A 441 9.16 0.11 10.31
C ARG A 441 8.52 1.38 10.86
N ILE A 442 7.45 1.86 10.20
CA ILE A 442 6.83 3.13 10.53
C ILE A 442 6.39 3.20 11.99
N ASN A 443 5.95 2.08 12.58
CA ASN A 443 5.48 2.05 13.96
C ASN A 443 6.56 1.60 14.94
N SER A 444 7.38 0.61 14.58
CA SER A 444 8.40 0.03 15.47
C SER A 444 9.64 0.92 15.64
N VAL A 445 10.05 1.63 14.58
CA VAL A 445 11.22 2.53 14.59
C VAL A 445 10.76 3.99 14.55
N ALA A 446 9.84 4.33 13.66
CA ALA A 446 9.51 5.72 13.39
C ALA A 446 8.37 6.29 14.27
N GLY A 447 7.78 5.47 15.14
CA GLY A 447 6.78 5.90 16.13
C GLY A 447 5.41 6.32 15.57
N GLY A 448 5.13 6.02 14.30
CA GLY A 448 3.92 6.38 13.58
C GLY A 448 4.09 7.62 12.69
N ASP A 449 3.26 7.76 11.66
CA ASP A 449 3.36 8.82 10.65
C ASP A 449 3.12 10.22 11.23
N ILE A 450 4.20 11.02 11.31
CA ILE A 450 4.18 12.37 11.88
C ILE A 450 3.51 13.41 10.97
N TRP A 451 3.21 13.06 9.71
CA TRP A 451 2.57 13.96 8.75
C TRP A 451 1.06 13.78 8.69
N LEU A 452 0.53 12.76 9.37
CA LEU A 452 -0.90 12.61 9.55
C LEU A 452 -1.40 13.53 10.67
N ASP A 453 -2.57 14.10 10.43
CA ASP A 453 -3.26 14.89 11.44
C ASP A 453 -3.66 14.03 12.64
N GLN A 454 -3.54 14.61 13.84
CA GLN A 454 -3.80 13.90 15.10
C GLN A 454 -5.27 13.48 15.22
N GLU A 455 -6.20 14.24 14.64
CA GLU A 455 -7.61 13.84 14.59
C GLU A 455 -7.81 12.61 13.71
N ARG A 456 -7.11 12.53 12.56
CA ARG A 456 -7.12 11.35 11.68
C ARG A 456 -6.53 10.13 12.37
N ILE A 457 -5.39 10.28 13.06
CA ILE A 457 -4.79 9.18 13.84
C ILE A 457 -5.75 8.70 14.92
N ALA A 458 -6.31 9.62 15.71
CA ALA A 458 -7.28 9.28 16.76
C ALA A 458 -8.54 8.59 16.21
N ALA A 459 -9.04 9.06 15.06
CA ALA A 459 -10.16 8.43 14.37
C ALA A 459 -9.82 7.00 13.95
N MET A 460 -8.66 6.79 13.31
CA MET A 460 -8.21 5.46 12.89
C MET A 460 -8.00 4.52 14.08
N ASP A 461 -7.39 4.99 15.16
CA ASP A 461 -7.20 4.18 16.38
C ASP A 461 -8.52 3.82 17.04
N ASN A 462 -9.49 4.74 17.07
CA ASN A 462 -10.82 4.45 17.57
C ASN A 462 -11.54 3.42 16.68
N ALA A 463 -11.47 3.59 15.36
CA ALA A 463 -12.05 2.64 14.42
C ALA A 463 -11.39 1.25 14.53
N ARG A 464 -10.07 1.17 14.74
CA ARG A 464 -9.37 -0.10 14.97
C ARG A 464 -9.84 -0.79 16.24
N LYS A 465 -10.02 -0.06 17.36
CA LYS A 465 -10.55 -0.64 18.61
C LYS A 465 -11.94 -1.23 18.44
N ILE A 466 -12.77 -0.60 17.62
CA ILE A 466 -14.13 -1.08 17.32
C ILE A 466 -14.05 -2.27 16.36
N LEU A 467 -13.41 -2.11 15.20
CA LEU A 467 -13.47 -3.07 14.10
C LEU A 467 -12.52 -4.27 14.26
N ARG A 468 -11.52 -4.17 15.13
CA ARG A 468 -10.48 -5.20 15.40
C ARG A 468 -10.35 -5.48 16.90
N PRO A 469 -11.42 -5.85 17.60
CA PRO A 469 -11.38 -6.01 19.06
C PRO A 469 -10.39 -7.11 19.50
N ASN A 470 -10.15 -8.10 18.63
CA ASN A 470 -9.23 -9.22 18.87
C ASN A 470 -7.85 -8.99 18.22
N GLY A 471 -7.57 -7.79 17.72
CA GLY A 471 -6.33 -7.48 17.02
C GLY A 471 -6.28 -7.92 15.56
N ILE A 472 -5.10 -7.81 14.97
CA ILE A 472 -4.78 -8.17 13.58
C ILE A 472 -3.66 -9.21 13.56
N LYS A 473 -3.61 -10.02 12.50
CA LYS A 473 -2.53 -10.97 12.22
C LYS A 473 -2.20 -10.89 10.74
N VAL A 474 -0.93 -10.67 10.39
CA VAL A 474 -0.48 -10.76 9.00
C VAL A 474 -0.38 -12.23 8.60
N ILE A 475 -1.01 -12.60 7.49
CA ILE A 475 -1.04 -13.98 7.01
C ILE A 475 0.27 -14.33 6.30
N THR A 476 0.84 -15.48 6.66
CA THR A 476 2.04 -16.06 6.04
C THR A 476 1.77 -17.39 5.32
N ALA A 477 0.50 -17.75 5.13
CA ALA A 477 0.08 -18.98 4.46
C ALA A 477 0.14 -18.89 2.93
N TYR A 478 0.05 -20.02 2.23
CA TYR A 478 0.03 -20.06 0.76
C TYR A 478 -1.29 -19.56 0.21
N ASN A 479 -1.24 -18.63 -0.76
CA ASN A 479 -2.40 -18.24 -1.53
C ASN A 479 -2.61 -19.24 -2.69
N PRO A 480 -3.78 -19.90 -2.80
CA PRO A 480 -4.05 -20.79 -3.92
C PRO A 480 -3.99 -20.15 -5.30
N GLY A 481 -4.27 -18.84 -5.37
CA GLY A 481 -4.10 -18.04 -6.58
C GLY A 481 -2.67 -18.12 -7.13
N ASP A 482 -1.65 -18.12 -6.27
CA ASP A 482 -0.25 -18.20 -6.71
C ASP A 482 0.16 -19.60 -7.21
N VAL A 483 -0.66 -20.60 -6.92
CA VAL A 483 -0.43 -21.99 -7.34
C VAL A 483 -1.20 -22.30 -8.62
N ILE A 484 -2.47 -21.90 -8.72
CA ILE A 484 -3.30 -22.22 -9.90
C ILE A 484 -2.72 -21.66 -11.20
N ILE A 485 -2.04 -20.51 -11.14
CA ILE A 485 -1.39 -19.90 -12.32
C ILE A 485 -0.26 -20.75 -12.91
N LYS A 486 0.23 -21.75 -12.17
CA LYS A 486 1.30 -22.66 -12.61
C LYS A 486 0.75 -23.91 -13.31
N SER A 487 -0.59 -24.07 -13.37
CA SER A 487 -1.22 -25.16 -14.11
C SER A 487 -1.00 -25.02 -15.62
N ASP A 488 -0.86 -26.16 -16.31
CA ASP A 488 -0.82 -26.22 -17.77
C ASP A 488 -2.13 -25.74 -18.45
N LYS A 489 -3.22 -25.57 -17.68
CA LYS A 489 -4.50 -25.01 -18.16
C LYS A 489 -4.62 -23.51 -17.99
N TRP A 490 -3.71 -22.85 -17.26
CA TRP A 490 -3.87 -21.45 -16.86
C TRP A 490 -4.11 -20.52 -18.05
N GLU A 491 -3.33 -20.64 -19.13
CA GLU A 491 -3.47 -19.80 -20.32
C GLU A 491 -4.87 -19.85 -20.96
N MET A 492 -5.50 -21.03 -20.99
CA MET A 492 -6.86 -21.17 -21.50
C MET A 492 -7.92 -20.71 -20.49
N LEU A 493 -7.67 -20.92 -19.19
CA LEU A 493 -8.58 -20.64 -18.09
C LEU A 493 -8.67 -19.14 -17.77
N LYS A 494 -7.52 -18.44 -17.77
CA LYS A 494 -7.36 -17.05 -17.32
C LYS A 494 -8.40 -16.09 -17.90
N PRO A 495 -8.71 -16.08 -19.22
CA PRO A 495 -9.67 -15.13 -19.79
C PRO A 495 -11.09 -15.27 -19.22
N SER A 496 -11.47 -16.45 -18.74
CA SER A 496 -12.76 -16.64 -18.06
C SER A 496 -12.69 -16.25 -16.59
N MET A 497 -11.58 -16.53 -15.90
CA MET A 497 -11.38 -16.11 -14.51
C MET A 497 -11.32 -14.58 -14.34
N ASP A 498 -10.72 -13.87 -15.28
CA ASP A 498 -10.66 -12.40 -15.27
C ASP A 498 -12.06 -11.75 -15.33
N LYS A 499 -13.09 -12.48 -15.79
CA LYS A 499 -14.48 -11.98 -15.93
C LYS A 499 -15.35 -12.14 -14.69
N THR A 500 -14.83 -12.74 -13.61
CA THR A 500 -15.61 -13.01 -12.38
C THR A 500 -16.28 -11.77 -11.81
N ASN A 501 -15.55 -10.65 -11.72
CA ASN A 501 -16.07 -9.39 -11.21
C ASN A 501 -17.16 -8.78 -12.12
N ASP A 502 -16.97 -8.87 -13.45
CA ASP A 502 -17.95 -8.36 -14.41
C ASP A 502 -19.23 -9.17 -14.37
N ALA A 503 -19.12 -10.51 -14.33
CA ALA A 503 -20.26 -11.40 -14.18
C ALA A 503 -21.01 -11.18 -12.86
N TRP A 504 -20.28 -10.94 -11.77
CA TRP A 504 -20.89 -10.59 -10.49
C TRP A 504 -21.69 -9.28 -10.56
N LYS A 505 -21.11 -8.22 -11.14
CA LYS A 505 -21.82 -6.94 -11.33
C LYS A 505 -23.08 -7.14 -12.19
N GLU A 506 -22.97 -7.85 -13.31
CA GLU A 506 -24.11 -8.15 -14.17
C GLU A 506 -25.21 -8.92 -13.41
N ALA A 507 -24.82 -9.92 -12.62
CA ALA A 507 -25.74 -10.71 -11.80
C ALA A 507 -26.44 -9.87 -10.72
N VAL A 508 -25.76 -8.91 -10.10
CA VAL A 508 -26.37 -7.97 -9.14
C VAL A 508 -27.46 -7.11 -9.80
N TYR A 509 -27.29 -6.70 -11.05
CA TYR A 509 -28.29 -5.95 -11.83
C TYR A 509 -29.36 -6.83 -12.49
N ALA A 510 -29.26 -8.16 -12.38
CA ALA A 510 -30.24 -9.06 -12.98
C ALA A 510 -31.64 -8.87 -12.39
N LYS A 511 -32.67 -9.13 -13.21
CA LYS A 511 -34.08 -8.86 -12.85
C LYS A 511 -34.68 -9.87 -11.86
N SER A 512 -34.11 -11.06 -11.76
CA SER A 512 -34.53 -12.12 -10.84
C SER A 512 -33.33 -12.90 -10.31
N ASP A 513 -33.55 -13.66 -9.24
CA ASP A 513 -32.50 -14.45 -8.61
C ASP A 513 -32.06 -15.60 -9.54
N GLU A 514 -33.00 -16.19 -10.27
CA GLU A 514 -32.70 -17.21 -11.29
C GLU A 514 -31.85 -16.63 -12.43
N ALA A 515 -32.13 -15.40 -12.87
CA ALA A 515 -31.33 -14.73 -13.89
C ALA A 515 -29.92 -14.40 -13.37
N ALA A 516 -29.79 -13.96 -12.12
CA ALA A 516 -28.50 -13.71 -11.49
C ALA A 516 -27.65 -14.99 -11.43
N LEU A 517 -28.22 -16.08 -10.90
CA LEU A 517 -27.52 -17.37 -10.80
C LEU A 517 -27.19 -17.96 -12.16
N LYS A 518 -28.03 -17.72 -13.18
CA LYS A 518 -27.76 -18.16 -14.55
C LYS A 518 -26.48 -17.50 -15.09
N ILE A 519 -26.30 -16.19 -14.91
CA ILE A 519 -25.08 -15.48 -15.35
C ILE A 519 -23.83 -16.08 -14.71
N LEU A 520 -23.87 -16.31 -13.38
CA LEU A 520 -22.73 -16.93 -12.67
C LEU A 520 -22.44 -18.35 -13.19
N ASN A 521 -23.49 -19.16 -13.37
CA ASN A 521 -23.36 -20.54 -13.81
C ASN A 521 -22.86 -20.65 -15.26
N GLU A 522 -23.25 -19.75 -16.15
CA GLU A 522 -22.71 -19.70 -17.52
C GLU A 522 -21.20 -19.45 -17.52
N LEU A 523 -20.71 -18.55 -16.65
CA LEU A 523 -19.27 -18.33 -16.50
C LEU A 523 -18.55 -19.54 -15.86
N ARG A 524 -19.15 -20.17 -14.83
CA ARG A 524 -18.61 -21.41 -14.23
C ARG A 524 -18.49 -22.54 -15.26
N GLU A 525 -19.49 -22.71 -16.12
CA GLU A 525 -19.44 -23.68 -17.21
C GLU A 525 -18.35 -23.36 -18.22
N GLN A 526 -18.16 -22.08 -18.55
CA GLN A 526 -17.05 -21.64 -19.41
C GLN A 526 -15.70 -21.98 -18.77
N MET A 527 -15.51 -21.67 -17.49
CA MET A 527 -14.29 -21.97 -16.73
C MET A 527 -13.97 -23.47 -16.74
N ARG A 528 -14.97 -24.33 -16.52
CA ARG A 528 -14.80 -25.79 -16.61
C ARG A 528 -14.40 -26.23 -18.01
N LYS A 529 -15.02 -25.69 -19.06
CA LYS A 529 -14.63 -25.97 -20.46
C LYS A 529 -13.20 -25.54 -20.78
N THR A 530 -12.67 -24.53 -20.08
CA THR A 530 -11.30 -24.04 -20.24
C THR A 530 -10.29 -24.68 -19.27
N GLY A 531 -10.67 -25.73 -18.54
CA GLY A 531 -9.76 -26.53 -17.72
C GLY A 531 -9.67 -26.16 -16.24
N TYR A 532 -10.72 -25.56 -15.67
CA TYR A 532 -10.77 -25.21 -14.25
C TYR A 532 -10.59 -26.43 -13.32
N ASP A 533 -11.27 -27.55 -13.59
CA ASP A 533 -11.25 -28.71 -12.70
C ASP A 533 -9.83 -29.33 -12.65
N GLU A 534 -9.14 -29.41 -13.79
CA GLU A 534 -7.75 -29.86 -13.86
C GLU A 534 -6.79 -28.88 -13.18
N ALA A 535 -7.00 -27.56 -13.34
CA ALA A 535 -6.19 -26.54 -12.67
C ALA A 535 -6.36 -26.58 -11.14
N MET A 536 -7.58 -26.81 -10.65
CA MET A 536 -7.85 -26.98 -9.23
C MET A 536 -7.30 -28.29 -8.67
N LYS A 537 -7.33 -29.38 -9.45
CA LYS A 537 -6.66 -30.62 -9.07
C LYS A 537 -5.15 -30.41 -8.89
N PHE A 538 -4.50 -29.80 -9.88
CA PHE A 538 -3.08 -29.41 -9.79
C PHE A 538 -2.81 -28.56 -8.55
N THR A 539 -3.67 -27.58 -8.29
CA THR A 539 -3.54 -26.66 -7.15
C THR A 539 -3.59 -27.40 -5.82
N ASN A 540 -4.59 -28.27 -5.63
CA ASN A 540 -4.75 -29.07 -4.42
C ASN A 540 -3.59 -30.05 -4.19
N GLU A 541 -3.09 -30.68 -5.25
CA GLU A 541 -1.93 -31.58 -5.16
C GLU A 541 -0.66 -30.83 -4.69
N ASN A 542 -0.46 -29.59 -5.16
CA ASN A 542 0.71 -28.76 -4.79
C ASN A 542 0.57 -28.05 -3.43
N LEU A 543 -0.65 -27.99 -2.87
CA LEU A 543 -0.94 -27.44 -1.54
C LEU A 543 -1.08 -28.50 -0.46
N LYS A 544 -1.03 -29.79 -0.81
CA LYS A 544 -1.20 -30.89 0.14
C LYS A 544 -0.21 -30.78 1.30
N GLY A 545 -0.74 -30.68 2.52
CA GLY A 545 0.05 -30.57 3.76
C GLY A 545 0.62 -29.17 4.05
N LYS A 546 0.24 -28.15 3.27
CA LYS A 546 0.61 -26.75 3.49
C LYS A 546 -0.54 -25.99 4.17
N GLU A 547 -0.21 -24.98 4.96
CA GLU A 547 -1.20 -24.02 5.46
C GLU A 547 -1.61 -23.07 4.31
N VAL A 548 -2.92 -22.88 4.14
CA VAL A 548 -3.50 -22.15 3.01
C VAL A 548 -4.34 -20.99 3.50
N VAL A 549 -4.32 -19.88 2.76
CA VAL A 549 -5.20 -18.74 3.01
C VAL A 549 -6.65 -19.11 2.69
N THR A 550 -7.50 -19.19 3.72
CA THR A 550 -8.94 -19.41 3.59
C THR A 550 -9.77 -18.25 4.14
N MET A 551 -9.15 -17.32 4.87
CA MET A 551 -9.74 -16.09 5.39
C MET A 551 -8.70 -14.98 5.28
N GLN A 552 -9.07 -13.84 4.68
CA GLN A 552 -8.18 -12.70 4.51
C GLN A 552 -8.99 -11.43 4.27
N LEU A 553 -8.76 -10.36 5.04
CA LEU A 553 -9.19 -9.01 4.66
C LEU A 553 -8.14 -8.35 3.75
N PRO A 554 -8.59 -7.49 2.81
CA PRO A 554 -7.69 -6.57 2.13
C PRO A 554 -6.89 -5.77 3.16
N ASN A 555 -5.60 -5.59 2.87
CA ASN A 555 -4.77 -4.64 3.60
C ASN A 555 -5.21 -3.24 3.24
#